data_AF-M6ZSG2-F1
#
_entry.id   AF-M6ZSG2-F1
#
_cell.length_a   1.000
_cell.length_b   1.000
_cell.length_c   1.000
_cell.angle_alpha   90.00
_cell.angle_beta   90.00
_cell.angle_gamma   90.00
#
_symmetry.space_group_name_H-M   'P 1'
#
loop_
_entity.id
_entity.type
_entity.pdbx_description
1 polymer ?
#
loop_
_entity_poly.entity_id
_entity_poly.type
_entity_poly.pdbx_seq_one_letter_code
_entity_poly.pdbx_strand_id
1 'polypeptide(L)'
;MKKWNDELTMHTLIHEDLKRLYNGFPKDGHPMAIMSSMIGSLSTYYQDSYDPENAEHRHISMIRLLAKFPTIAAFAYKKSIGQPTIHPLNSLDYCANFMNMMFSVPSEDYKIDPEIVKALNLLLILHADHEQNCSTSTVRLVGSSLANLYGAISAGICALWGPRHGGANQEVLEMLQEIQASGLPVKKS
;
A
#
# COMPACT_ATOMS: atom_id res chain seq x y z
N MET A 1 -18.79 13.23 5.42
CA MET A 1 -17.64 13.14 4.49
C MET A 1 -16.48 14.05 4.86
N LYS A 2 -16.67 15.37 5.09
CA LYS A 2 -15.54 16.27 5.44
C LYS A 2 -14.69 15.79 6.64
N LYS A 3 -15.33 15.46 7.77
CA LYS A 3 -14.65 14.92 8.96
C LYS A 3 -13.77 13.69 8.67
N TRP A 4 -14.28 12.75 7.86
CA TRP A 4 -13.54 11.54 7.47
C TRP A 4 -12.30 11.85 6.63
N ASN A 5 -12.45 12.75 5.64
CA ASN A 5 -11.33 13.17 4.82
C ASN A 5 -10.27 13.89 5.66
N ASP A 6 -10.69 14.77 6.57
CA ASP A 6 -9.79 15.48 7.48
C ASP A 6 -9.04 14.48 8.38
N GLU A 7 -9.73 13.48 8.93
CA GLU A 7 -9.12 12.41 9.73
C GLU A 7 -8.05 11.64 8.94
N LEU A 8 -8.33 11.25 7.69
CA LEU A 8 -7.35 10.56 6.86
C LEU A 8 -6.14 11.46 6.53
N THR A 9 -6.39 12.68 6.03
CA THR A 9 -5.34 13.61 5.60
C THR A 9 -4.37 13.92 6.76
N MET A 10 -4.89 14.13 7.97
CA MET A 10 -4.09 14.45 9.15
C MET A 10 -3.27 13.27 9.70
N HIS A 11 -3.46 12.05 9.18
CA HIS A 11 -2.75 10.85 9.64
C HIS A 11 -1.82 10.25 8.57
N THR A 12 -1.61 10.90 7.43
CA THR A 12 -0.82 10.38 6.29
C THR A 12 0.67 10.22 6.58
N LEU A 13 1.25 11.06 7.44
CA LEU A 13 2.66 10.98 7.82
C LEU A 13 2.94 9.73 8.67
N ILE A 14 4.06 9.06 8.38
CA ILE A 14 4.57 7.97 9.22
C ILE A 14 5.59 8.49 10.23
N HIS A 15 5.77 7.78 11.34
CA HIS A 15 6.77 8.13 12.34
C HIS A 15 8.18 8.12 11.72
N GLU A 16 9.05 9.08 12.04
CA GLU A 16 10.38 9.19 11.41
C GLU A 16 11.27 7.99 11.70
N ASP A 17 11.19 7.41 12.91
CA ASP A 17 11.90 6.16 13.19
C ASP A 17 11.35 4.95 12.42
N LEU A 18 10.04 4.93 12.11
CA LEU A 18 9.47 3.93 11.23
C LEU A 18 10.03 4.11 9.81
N LYS A 19 10.13 5.35 9.32
CA LYS A 19 10.77 5.67 8.03
C LYS A 19 12.22 5.19 7.97
N ARG A 20 12.96 5.20 9.09
CA ARG A 20 14.34 4.68 9.14
C ARG A 20 14.44 3.18 8.89
N LEU A 21 13.38 2.39 9.14
CA LEU A 21 13.39 0.95 8.84
C LEU A 21 13.62 0.67 7.35
N TYR A 22 13.25 1.59 6.44
CA TYR A 22 13.56 1.45 5.01
C TYR A 22 15.06 1.35 4.71
N ASN A 23 15.92 1.84 5.60
CA ASN A 23 17.37 1.73 5.44
C ASN A 23 17.89 0.32 5.76
N GLY A 24 17.15 -0.46 6.53
CA GLY A 24 17.50 -1.84 6.87
C GLY A 24 17.17 -2.85 5.76
N PHE A 25 16.28 -2.52 4.82
CA PHE A 25 15.96 -3.41 3.71
C PHE A 25 17.04 -3.39 2.61
N PRO A 26 17.33 -4.54 2.00
CA PRO A 26 18.14 -4.62 0.78
C PRO A 26 17.59 -3.73 -0.34
N LYS A 27 18.46 -3.29 -1.25
CA LYS A 27 18.07 -2.44 -2.39
C LYS A 27 17.10 -3.16 -3.35
N ASP A 28 17.28 -4.47 -3.48
CA ASP A 28 16.52 -5.40 -4.31
C ASP A 28 15.42 -6.14 -3.52
N GLY A 29 15.10 -5.68 -2.30
CA GLY A 29 14.00 -6.25 -1.51
C GLY A 29 12.66 -6.13 -2.23
N HIS A 30 11.92 -7.23 -2.31
CA HIS A 30 10.62 -7.25 -2.98
C HIS A 30 9.64 -6.27 -2.30
N PRO A 31 8.96 -5.36 -3.03
CA PRO A 31 8.09 -4.35 -2.44
C PRO A 31 7.01 -4.91 -1.51
N MET A 32 6.42 -6.06 -1.85
CA MET A 32 5.41 -6.72 -1.00
C MET A 32 5.97 -7.19 0.36
N ALA A 33 7.21 -7.65 0.41
CA ALA A 33 7.85 -8.05 1.67
C ALA A 33 8.16 -6.82 2.56
N ILE A 34 8.57 -5.72 1.93
CA ILE A 34 8.74 -4.43 2.60
C ILE A 34 7.39 -3.93 3.13
N MET A 35 6.33 -3.99 2.32
CA MET A 35 4.97 -3.61 2.71
C MET A 35 4.48 -4.38 3.93
N SER A 36 4.56 -5.72 3.93
CA SER A 36 4.12 -6.54 5.06
C SER A 36 4.91 -6.24 6.34
N SER A 37 6.22 -6.05 6.23
CA SER A 37 7.11 -5.70 7.35
C SER A 37 6.78 -4.32 7.93
N MET A 38 6.58 -3.32 7.06
CA MET A 38 6.28 -1.95 7.48
C MET A 38 4.91 -1.83 8.12
N ILE A 39 3.89 -2.49 7.54
CA ILE A 39 2.54 -2.53 8.11
C ILE A 39 2.55 -3.25 9.46
N GLY A 40 3.21 -4.40 9.58
CA GLY A 40 3.35 -5.10 10.87
C GLY A 40 4.06 -4.23 11.92
N SER A 41 5.09 -3.48 11.50
CA SER A 41 5.84 -2.56 12.37
C SER A 41 5.00 -1.40 12.88
N LEU A 42 3.90 -1.01 12.22
CA LEU A 42 2.99 0.03 12.75
C LEU A 42 2.53 -0.29 14.17
N SER A 43 2.39 -1.57 14.50
CA SER A 43 2.03 -1.98 15.85
C SER A 43 2.99 -1.37 16.88
N THR A 44 4.30 -1.45 16.68
CA THR A 44 5.28 -0.97 17.68
C THR A 44 5.27 0.56 17.88
N TYR A 45 4.75 1.33 16.93
CA TYR A 45 4.68 2.80 17.00
C TYR A 45 3.31 3.35 17.42
N TYR A 46 2.25 2.55 17.30
CA TYR A 46 0.87 2.98 17.56
C TYR A 46 0.21 2.05 18.60
N GLN A 47 0.88 1.91 19.74
CA GLN A 47 0.48 1.03 20.85
C GLN A 47 -0.74 1.55 21.62
N ASP A 48 -1.03 2.84 21.48
CA ASP A 48 -2.17 3.52 22.09
C ASP A 48 -3.53 3.00 21.58
N SER A 49 -3.56 2.24 20.48
CA SER A 49 -4.78 1.74 19.84
C SER A 49 -4.82 0.22 19.64
N TYR A 50 -4.20 -0.54 20.54
CA TYR A 50 -4.02 -2.00 20.40
C TYR A 50 -5.24 -2.86 20.68
N ASP A 51 -6.09 -2.45 21.62
CA ASP A 51 -7.25 -3.24 22.04
C ASP A 51 -8.27 -3.37 20.89
N PRO A 52 -8.44 -4.57 20.28
CA PRO A 52 -9.38 -4.79 19.19
C PRO A 52 -10.83 -4.80 19.66
N GLU A 53 -11.11 -4.92 20.96
CA GLU A 53 -12.46 -4.90 21.52
C GLU A 53 -12.95 -3.48 21.82
N ASN A 54 -12.02 -2.51 21.95
CA ASN A 54 -12.35 -1.10 22.09
C ASN A 54 -12.69 -0.43 20.73
N ALA A 55 -13.88 0.17 20.63
CA ALA A 55 -14.38 0.79 19.41
C ALA A 55 -13.55 1.99 18.93
N GLU A 56 -13.06 2.83 19.86
CA GLU A 56 -12.23 3.98 19.54
C GLU A 56 -10.86 3.53 19.02
N HIS A 57 -10.29 2.48 19.63
CA HIS A 57 -9.02 1.89 19.19
C HIS A 57 -9.15 1.28 17.79
N ARG A 58 -10.26 0.60 17.49
CA ARG A 58 -10.54 0.11 16.13
C ARG A 58 -10.66 1.27 15.14
N HIS A 59 -11.40 2.33 15.48
CA HIS A 59 -11.59 3.49 14.61
C HIS A 59 -10.26 4.18 14.28
N ILE A 60 -9.48 4.55 15.30
CA ILE A 60 -8.21 5.25 15.07
C ILE A 60 -7.18 4.38 14.35
N SER A 61 -7.15 3.06 14.64
CA SER A 61 -6.27 2.13 13.92
C SER A 61 -6.65 2.00 12.45
N MET A 62 -7.95 1.96 12.14
CA MET A 62 -8.46 1.95 10.77
C MET A 62 -8.08 3.24 10.02
N ILE A 63 -8.29 4.42 10.64
CA ILE A 63 -7.89 5.71 10.05
C ILE A 63 -6.38 5.74 9.78
N ARG A 64 -5.56 5.35 10.76
CA ARG A 64 -4.10 5.31 10.62
C ARG A 64 -3.66 4.34 9.53
N LEU A 65 -4.28 3.17 9.46
CA LEU A 65 -3.97 2.19 8.42
C LEU A 65 -4.26 2.77 7.04
N LEU A 66 -5.48 3.23 6.79
CA LEU A 66 -5.90 3.78 5.49
C LEU A 66 -5.08 5.01 5.10
N ALA A 67 -4.78 5.90 6.04
CA ALA A 67 -4.01 7.11 5.76
C ALA A 67 -2.54 6.82 5.45
N LYS A 68 -1.92 5.84 6.14
CA LYS A 68 -0.48 5.55 6.03
C LYS A 68 -0.18 4.54 4.93
N PHE A 69 -1.15 3.74 4.50
CA PHE A 69 -0.95 2.71 3.49
C PHE A 69 -0.34 3.26 2.18
N PRO A 70 -0.85 4.37 1.59
CA PRO A 70 -0.26 4.96 0.38
C PRO A 70 1.16 5.49 0.62
N THR A 71 1.41 6.10 1.78
CA THR A 71 2.74 6.60 2.14
C THR A 71 3.75 5.47 2.20
N ILE A 72 3.40 4.35 2.84
CA ILE A 72 4.27 3.17 2.97
C ILE A 72 4.53 2.54 1.59
N ALA A 73 3.49 2.43 0.75
CA ALA A 73 3.62 1.91 -0.60
C ALA A 73 4.53 2.78 -1.48
N ALA A 74 4.33 4.10 -1.44
CA ALA A 74 5.16 5.03 -2.21
C ALA A 74 6.63 5.02 -1.76
N PHE A 75 6.87 4.90 -0.45
CA PHE A 75 8.24 4.84 0.07
C PHE A 75 8.93 3.54 -0.32
N ALA A 76 8.21 2.42 -0.33
CA ALA A 76 8.73 1.14 -0.82
C ALA A 76 9.13 1.22 -2.30
N TYR A 77 8.31 1.88 -3.14
CA TYR A 77 8.64 2.13 -4.54
C TYR A 77 9.86 3.05 -4.70
N LYS A 78 9.89 4.21 -4.02
CA LYS A 78 11.04 5.12 -4.07
C LYS A 78 12.33 4.43 -3.65
N LYS A 79 12.27 3.58 -2.62
CA LYS A 79 13.40 2.78 -2.16
C LYS A 79 13.89 1.80 -3.23
N SER A 80 12.99 1.07 -3.91
CA SER A 80 13.39 0.06 -4.91
C SER A 80 14.10 0.68 -6.11
N ILE A 81 13.76 1.93 -6.47
CA ILE A 81 14.42 2.67 -7.56
C ILE A 81 15.54 3.59 -7.09
N GLY A 82 15.86 3.62 -5.79
CA GLY A 82 16.95 4.41 -5.22
C GLY A 82 16.71 5.93 -5.21
N GLN A 83 15.46 6.36 -5.19
CA GLN A 83 15.07 7.78 -5.15
C GLN A 83 14.74 8.25 -3.72
N PRO A 84 14.83 9.56 -3.44
CA PRO A 84 14.37 10.11 -2.16
C PRO A 84 12.86 9.92 -1.97
N THR A 85 12.46 9.74 -0.71
CA THR A 85 11.05 9.65 -0.32
C THR A 85 10.39 11.03 -0.31
N ILE A 86 9.14 11.09 -0.75
CA ILE A 86 8.37 12.33 -0.89
C ILE A 86 7.26 12.35 0.16
N HIS A 87 7.19 13.40 0.96
CA HIS A 87 6.17 13.51 1.99
C HIS A 87 4.76 13.73 1.39
N PRO A 88 3.70 13.24 2.06
CA PRO A 88 2.32 13.51 1.67
C PRO A 88 2.00 15.01 1.74
N LEU A 89 1.12 15.47 0.85
CA LEU A 89 0.65 16.85 0.78
C LEU A 89 -0.84 16.93 1.11
N ASN A 90 -1.19 17.69 2.17
CA ASN A 90 -2.58 17.83 2.63
C ASN A 90 -3.48 18.57 1.63
N SER A 91 -2.90 19.30 0.68
CA SER A 91 -3.64 20.01 -0.38
C SER A 91 -4.11 19.09 -1.51
N LEU A 92 -3.63 17.84 -1.56
CA LEU A 92 -3.97 16.87 -2.60
C LEU A 92 -5.02 15.88 -2.11
N ASP A 93 -5.85 15.40 -3.03
CA ASP A 93 -6.76 14.28 -2.75
C ASP A 93 -5.99 12.95 -2.61
N TYR A 94 -6.67 11.89 -2.16
CA TYR A 94 -6.05 10.61 -1.84
C TYR A 94 -5.20 10.03 -3.00
N CYS A 95 -5.75 10.02 -4.21
CA CYS A 95 -5.10 9.44 -5.38
C CYS A 95 -4.02 10.36 -5.95
N ALA A 96 -4.28 11.66 -6.03
CA ALA A 96 -3.31 12.66 -6.45
C ALA A 96 -2.10 12.70 -5.50
N ASN A 97 -2.34 12.61 -4.19
CA ASN A 97 -1.28 12.54 -3.20
C ASN A 97 -0.43 11.26 -3.36
N PHE A 98 -1.07 10.11 -3.58
CA PHE A 98 -0.35 8.86 -3.85
C PHE A 98 0.50 8.96 -5.12
N MET A 99 -0.05 9.49 -6.22
CA MET A 99 0.70 9.73 -7.46
C MET A 99 1.88 10.68 -7.25
N ASN A 100 1.69 11.77 -6.51
CA ASN A 100 2.76 12.70 -6.17
C ASN A 100 3.89 11.99 -5.40
N MET A 101 3.55 11.19 -4.39
CA MET A 101 4.55 10.48 -3.59
C MET A 101 5.31 9.42 -4.40
N MET A 102 4.65 8.77 -5.37
CA MET A 102 5.26 7.77 -6.24
C MET A 102 6.25 8.41 -7.23
N PHE A 103 5.87 9.50 -7.91
CA PHE A 103 6.57 9.92 -9.12
C PHE A 103 7.28 11.27 -9.04
N SER A 104 6.95 12.15 -8.10
CA SER A 104 7.66 13.42 -7.97
C SER A 104 9.12 13.22 -7.53
N VAL A 105 9.99 14.12 -7.95
CA VAL A 105 11.41 14.15 -7.56
C VAL A 105 11.77 15.56 -7.10
N PRO A 106 12.79 15.75 -6.24
CA PRO A 106 13.15 17.08 -5.76
C PRO A 106 13.71 18.02 -6.84
N SER A 107 14.08 17.49 -7.99
CA SER A 107 14.75 18.24 -9.07
C SER A 107 13.80 18.99 -10.00
N GLU A 108 12.49 18.74 -9.94
CA GLU A 108 11.50 19.41 -10.80
C GLU A 108 10.09 19.37 -10.21
N ASP A 109 9.22 20.26 -10.70
CA ASP A 109 7.82 20.27 -10.32
C ASP A 109 7.06 19.12 -10.98
N TYR A 110 6.42 18.29 -10.16
CA TYR A 110 5.59 17.20 -10.66
C TYR A 110 4.19 17.69 -11.01
N LYS A 111 3.82 17.58 -12.29
CA LYS A 111 2.47 17.89 -12.77
C LYS A 111 1.62 16.63 -12.74
N ILE A 112 0.59 16.65 -11.90
CA ILE A 112 -0.36 15.54 -11.76
C ILE A 112 -1.37 15.60 -12.90
N ASP A 113 -1.45 14.53 -13.70
CA ASP A 113 -2.45 14.38 -14.75
C ASP A 113 -3.81 13.94 -14.14
N PRO A 114 -4.89 14.76 -14.26
CA PRO A 114 -6.20 14.41 -13.74
C PRO A 114 -6.77 13.10 -14.29
N GLU A 115 -6.48 12.74 -15.54
CA GLU A 115 -6.98 11.50 -16.13
C GLU A 115 -6.31 10.27 -15.51
N ILE A 116 -5.02 10.35 -15.20
CA ILE A 116 -4.31 9.29 -14.48
C ILE A 116 -4.81 9.15 -13.04
N VAL A 117 -5.09 10.27 -12.36
CA VAL A 117 -5.68 10.25 -11.01
C VAL A 117 -7.06 9.56 -11.03
N LYS A 118 -7.88 9.87 -12.03
CA LYS A 118 -9.20 9.26 -12.20
C LYS A 118 -9.11 7.76 -12.49
N ALA A 119 -8.17 7.35 -13.34
CA ALA A 119 -7.92 5.94 -13.63
C ALA A 119 -7.45 5.17 -12.37
N LEU A 120 -6.51 5.74 -11.62
CA LEU A 120 -6.06 5.17 -10.35
C LEU A 120 -7.20 5.04 -9.34
N ASN A 121 -8.03 6.07 -9.19
CA ASN A 121 -9.17 6.04 -8.29
C ASN A 121 -10.14 4.91 -8.66
N LEU A 122 -10.43 4.74 -9.96
CA LEU A 122 -11.25 3.63 -10.43
C LEU A 122 -10.61 2.28 -10.12
N LEU A 123 -9.30 2.11 -10.35
CA LEU A 123 -8.58 0.87 -10.04
C LEU A 123 -8.66 0.54 -8.55
N LEU A 124 -8.45 1.53 -7.66
CA LEU A 124 -8.55 1.31 -6.22
C LEU A 124 -9.97 0.91 -5.79
N ILE A 125 -11.00 1.53 -6.37
CA ILE A 125 -12.41 1.17 -6.10
C ILE A 125 -12.68 -0.27 -6.56
N LEU A 126 -12.22 -0.65 -7.75
CA LEU A 126 -12.42 -2.01 -8.28
C LEU A 126 -11.70 -3.10 -7.47
N HIS A 127 -10.60 -2.77 -6.81
CA HIS A 127 -9.83 -3.69 -5.97
C HIS A 127 -10.16 -3.55 -4.48
N ALA A 128 -11.16 -2.73 -4.11
CA ALA A 128 -11.43 -2.39 -2.72
C ALA A 128 -11.85 -3.61 -1.88
N ASP A 129 -12.63 -4.52 -2.47
CA ASP A 129 -13.01 -5.77 -1.83
C ASP A 129 -13.30 -6.85 -2.88
N HIS A 130 -13.01 -8.10 -2.52
CA HIS A 130 -13.33 -9.27 -3.33
C HIS A 130 -13.77 -10.43 -2.42
N GLU A 131 -14.65 -10.11 -1.48
CA GLU A 131 -15.35 -11.02 -0.58
C GLU A 131 -14.40 -11.94 0.20
N GLN A 132 -14.69 -13.25 0.27
CA GLN A 132 -13.95 -14.23 1.08
C GLN A 132 -12.77 -14.86 0.34
N ASN A 133 -11.94 -14.03 -0.29
CA ASN A 133 -10.69 -14.49 -0.90
C ASN A 133 -9.66 -14.95 0.15
N CYS A 134 -8.54 -15.51 -0.32
CA CYS A 134 -7.47 -16.05 0.53
C CYS A 134 -6.95 -15.00 1.54
N SER A 135 -6.59 -13.81 1.08
CA SER A 135 -6.10 -12.74 1.97
C SER A 135 -7.13 -12.27 2.98
N THR A 136 -8.40 -12.09 2.58
CA THR A 136 -9.48 -11.73 3.52
C THR A 136 -9.67 -12.81 4.58
N SER A 137 -9.65 -14.07 4.19
CA SER A 137 -9.77 -15.21 5.11
C SER A 137 -8.61 -15.28 6.10
N THR A 138 -7.37 -15.00 5.66
CA THR A 138 -6.20 -14.89 6.54
C THR A 138 -6.36 -13.76 7.55
N VAL A 139 -6.80 -12.57 7.13
CA VAL A 139 -7.05 -11.44 8.04
C VAL A 139 -8.08 -11.82 9.09
N ARG A 140 -9.18 -12.49 8.69
CA ARG A 140 -10.22 -12.95 9.62
C ARG A 140 -9.70 -13.99 10.60
N LEU A 141 -8.88 -14.94 10.14
CA LEU A 141 -8.31 -15.99 10.98
C LEU A 141 -7.31 -15.43 11.99
N VAL A 142 -6.46 -14.48 11.59
CA VAL A 142 -5.54 -13.82 12.51
C VAL A 142 -6.30 -12.91 13.48
N GLY A 143 -7.33 -12.20 13.01
CA GLY A 143 -8.16 -11.35 13.87
C GLY A 143 -8.96 -12.12 14.93
N SER A 144 -9.30 -13.40 14.68
CA SER A 144 -10.09 -14.20 15.65
C SER A 144 -9.33 -14.53 16.94
N SER A 145 -7.99 -14.43 16.94
CA SER A 145 -7.16 -14.55 18.14
C SER A 145 -7.01 -13.24 18.90
N LEU A 146 -7.75 -12.19 18.51
CA LEU A 146 -7.63 -10.82 19.02
C LEU A 146 -6.25 -10.19 18.74
N ALA A 147 -5.60 -10.60 17.65
CA ALA A 147 -4.41 -9.91 17.16
C ALA A 147 -4.75 -8.44 16.80
N ASN A 148 -3.79 -7.54 17.03
CA ASN A 148 -3.93 -6.14 16.64
C ASN A 148 -4.15 -5.99 15.12
N LEU A 149 -4.85 -4.93 14.71
CA LEU A 149 -5.25 -4.68 13.32
C LEU A 149 -4.06 -4.74 12.35
N TYR A 150 -2.93 -4.12 12.71
CA TYR A 150 -1.77 -4.02 11.83
C TYR A 150 -1.12 -5.39 11.60
N GLY A 151 -1.06 -6.24 12.63
CA GLY A 151 -0.59 -7.62 12.52
C GLY A 151 -1.48 -8.46 11.61
N ALA A 152 -2.81 -8.33 11.75
CA ALA A 152 -3.76 -9.04 10.90
C ALA A 152 -3.63 -8.63 9.42
N ILE A 153 -3.51 -7.33 9.13
CA ILE A 153 -3.34 -6.83 7.77
C ILE A 153 -1.97 -7.20 7.18
N SER A 154 -0.91 -7.18 7.98
CA SER A 154 0.42 -7.68 7.57
C SER A 154 0.34 -9.14 7.09
N ALA A 155 -0.38 -10.00 7.82
CA ALA A 155 -0.62 -11.38 7.41
C ALA A 155 -1.45 -11.47 6.11
N GLY A 156 -2.46 -10.61 5.95
CA GLY A 156 -3.23 -10.48 4.72
C GLY A 156 -2.37 -10.10 3.50
N ILE A 157 -1.41 -9.19 3.66
CA ILE A 157 -0.46 -8.81 2.61
C ILE A 157 0.42 -10.00 2.23
N CYS A 158 0.91 -10.76 3.20
CA CYS A 158 1.68 -11.99 2.93
C CYS A 158 0.85 -13.03 2.16
N ALA A 159 -0.43 -13.21 2.52
CA ALA A 159 -1.33 -14.08 1.78
C ALA A 159 -1.62 -13.58 0.36
N LEU A 160 -1.76 -12.26 0.18
CA LEU A 160 -1.93 -11.61 -1.13
C LEU A 160 -0.70 -11.75 -2.01
N TRP A 161 0.50 -11.67 -1.45
CA TRP A 161 1.76 -11.78 -2.21
C TRP A 161 1.98 -13.16 -2.84
N GLY A 162 1.27 -14.20 -2.40
CA GLY A 162 1.36 -15.53 -2.99
C GLY A 162 1.13 -15.51 -4.52
N PRO A 163 1.90 -16.26 -5.32
CA PRO A 163 1.79 -16.27 -6.79
C PRO A 163 0.37 -16.59 -7.28
N ARG A 164 -0.31 -17.51 -6.58
CA ARG A 164 -1.68 -17.94 -6.88
C ARG A 164 -2.79 -16.98 -6.44
N HIS A 165 -2.45 -15.81 -5.91
CA HIS A 165 -3.41 -14.82 -5.47
C HIS A 165 -3.11 -13.46 -6.10
N GLY A 166 -2.47 -12.54 -5.39
CA GLY A 166 -2.11 -11.22 -5.93
C GLY A 166 -0.93 -11.23 -6.90
N GLY A 167 -0.10 -12.28 -6.88
CA GLY A 167 1.00 -12.46 -7.83
C GLY A 167 0.54 -12.77 -9.26
N ALA A 168 -0.71 -13.20 -9.47
CA ALA A 168 -1.22 -13.57 -10.78
C ALA A 168 -1.17 -12.40 -11.80
N ASN A 169 -1.39 -11.16 -11.34
CA ASN A 169 -1.27 -9.98 -12.20
C ASN A 169 0.18 -9.77 -12.68
N GLN A 170 1.16 -10.05 -11.82
CA GLN A 170 2.57 -9.98 -12.18
C GLN A 170 2.93 -11.10 -13.17
N GLU A 171 2.47 -12.34 -12.93
CA GLU A 171 2.70 -13.47 -13.84
C GLU A 171 2.12 -13.22 -15.24
N VAL A 172 0.93 -12.61 -15.34
CA VAL A 172 0.34 -12.23 -16.63
C VAL A 172 1.17 -11.16 -17.33
N LEU A 173 1.66 -10.15 -16.61
CA LEU A 173 2.53 -9.12 -17.19
C LEU A 173 3.87 -9.70 -17.65
N GLU A 174 4.47 -10.58 -16.87
CA GLU A 174 5.70 -11.29 -17.23
C GLU A 174 5.50 -12.12 -18.49
N MET A 175 4.42 -12.91 -18.57
CA MET A 175 4.05 -13.66 -19.77
C MET A 175 3.87 -12.74 -21.00
N LEU A 176 3.18 -11.62 -20.84
CA LEU A 176 2.95 -10.66 -21.94
C LEU A 176 4.26 -10.01 -22.41
N GLN A 177 5.16 -9.68 -21.47
CA GLN A 177 6.49 -9.15 -21.78
C GLN A 177 7.37 -10.19 -22.48
N GLU A 178 7.31 -11.46 -22.06
CA GLU A 178 8.00 -12.57 -22.73
C GLU A 178 7.49 -12.79 -24.16
N ILE A 179 6.18 -12.79 -24.37
CA ILE A 179 5.58 -12.89 -25.71
C ILE A 179 6.04 -11.73 -26.58
N GLN A 180 6.03 -10.49 -26.06
CA GLN A 180 6.53 -9.33 -26.79
C GLN A 180 8.01 -9.47 -27.15
N ALA A 181 8.85 -9.89 -26.19
CA ALA A 181 10.29 -10.06 -26.39
C ALA A 181 10.62 -11.23 -27.35
N SER A 182 9.77 -12.24 -27.42
CA SER A 182 9.96 -13.41 -28.30
C SER A 182 9.77 -13.09 -29.79
N GLY A 183 9.19 -11.93 -30.13
CA GLY A 183 8.93 -11.52 -31.52
C GLY A 183 7.90 -12.39 -32.25
N LEU A 184 7.14 -13.22 -31.52
CA LEU A 184 6.13 -14.09 -32.11
C LEU A 184 4.99 -13.26 -32.72
N PRO A 185 4.60 -13.50 -33.99
CA PRO A 185 3.51 -12.77 -34.61
C PRO A 185 2.19 -13.13 -33.90
N VAL A 186 1.41 -12.12 -33.55
CA VAL A 186 0.06 -12.31 -33.02
C VAL A 186 -0.78 -12.99 -34.11
N LYS A 187 -1.09 -14.29 -33.91
CA LYS A 187 -2.07 -14.98 -34.75
C LYS A 187 -3.43 -14.30 -34.51
N LYS A 188 -3.89 -13.55 -35.50
CA LYS A 188 -5.29 -13.11 -35.56
C LYS A 188 -6.16 -14.37 -35.69
N SER A 189 -6.95 -14.66 -34.66
CA SER A 189 -8.08 -15.58 -34.74
C SER A 189 -9.26 -14.91 -35.42
#